data_AF-A0AAV8W7P3-F1
#
_entry.id   AF-A0AAV8W7P3-F1
#
_cell.length_a   1.000
_cell.length_b   1.000
_cell.length_c   1.000
_cell.angle_alpha   90.00
_cell.angle_beta   90.00
_cell.angle_gamma   90.00
#
_symmetry.space_group_name_H-M   'P 1'
#
loop_
_entity.id
_entity.type
_entity.pdbx_description
1 polymer ?
#
loop_
_entity_poly.entity_id
_entity_poly.type
_entity_poly.pdbx_seq_one_letter_code
_entity_poly.pdbx_strand_id
1 'polypeptide(L)'
;WRGSIYKIVWPNLLLFLGIYYLLNITYLYVLDATWKGYFARMVTYCAKYGGLIPLSFVLGFYVNIVYTRWWSQYTSIPFPDNLAILIGASIKGQGDRARIIRRTIVRYVCVTFTMTLTMLSPKVKKRFPTLDHYVDVGLISPQEKNLMEQLDNEYPSYSKYWLPLAWAASVTTRARHEGVITNDLEVKGILDELNAFRSKCGGMLDYDWISVPLVYTQVVTLAVYSYFLVTVIGYQFIEENHESYKEIIVFSFPFMPIIEFFFYVGWLKVAETLINPFGDDDDDFEVVWMVDRHIQVCFLLVDKIHQEHPKLGKDAFWEETAPTVLPFTVASQDYMKEHPACSTENVEVKKTDQDFIIPEYISQTDSPQAT
;
A
#
# COMPACT_ATOMS: atom_id res chain seq x y z
N TRP A 1 -21.56 -2.72 0.83
CA TRP A 1 -21.54 -1.71 1.89
C TRP A 1 -20.13 -1.54 2.47
N ARG A 2 -19.49 -2.61 2.97
CA ARG A 2 -18.07 -2.57 3.40
C ARG A 2 -17.16 -2.03 2.27
N GLY A 3 -16.22 -1.14 2.61
CA GLY A 3 -15.25 -0.55 1.68
C GLY A 3 -15.85 0.27 0.52
N SER A 4 -17.14 0.61 0.58
CA SER A 4 -17.81 1.26 -0.55
C SER A 4 -17.89 2.77 -0.39
N ILE A 5 -17.87 3.48 -1.52
CA ILE A 5 -18.12 4.93 -1.60
C ILE A 5 -19.39 5.36 -0.84
N TYR A 6 -20.45 4.55 -0.89
CA TYR A 6 -21.70 4.83 -0.20
C TYR A 6 -21.54 4.88 1.32
N LYS A 7 -20.73 3.99 1.91
CA LYS A 7 -20.47 3.95 3.35
C LYS A 7 -19.73 5.20 3.84
N ILE A 8 -18.87 5.77 3.02
CA ILE A 8 -18.01 6.89 3.39
C ILE A 8 -18.70 8.24 3.10
N VAL A 9 -19.54 8.32 2.06
CA VAL A 9 -20.12 9.57 1.57
C VAL A 9 -21.50 9.87 2.19
N TRP A 10 -22.28 8.87 2.61
CA TRP A 10 -23.67 9.07 3.04
C TRP A 10 -23.88 10.14 4.14
N PRO A 11 -23.02 10.33 5.17
CA PRO A 11 -23.26 11.35 6.18
C PRO A 11 -23.15 12.76 5.59
N ASN A 12 -22.16 12.96 4.70
CA ASN A 12 -21.95 14.24 4.02
C ASN A 12 -23.08 14.50 3.01
N LEU A 13 -23.55 13.46 2.32
CA LEU A 13 -24.69 13.58 1.42
C LEU A 13 -25.97 13.95 2.18
N LEU A 14 -26.21 13.35 3.34
CA LEU A 14 -27.37 13.68 4.19
C LEU A 14 -27.31 15.13 4.65
N LEU A 15 -26.13 15.61 5.06
CA LEU A 15 -25.92 17.02 5.41
C LEU A 15 -26.18 17.95 4.21
N PHE A 16 -25.64 17.61 3.03
CA PHE A 16 -25.84 18.37 1.80
C PHE A 16 -27.34 18.47 1.44
N LEU A 17 -28.06 17.35 1.48
CA LEU A 17 -29.50 17.31 1.22
C LEU A 17 -30.28 18.08 2.30
N GLY A 18 -29.88 17.97 3.57
CA GLY A 18 -30.48 18.72 4.67
C GLY A 18 -30.38 20.23 4.45
N ILE A 19 -29.20 20.73 4.07
CA ILE A 19 -29.00 22.15 3.72
C ILE A 19 -29.82 22.52 2.48
N TYR A 20 -29.82 21.68 1.45
CA TYR A 20 -30.56 21.91 0.22
C TYR A 20 -32.06 22.10 0.50
N TYR A 21 -32.68 21.17 1.22
CA TYR A 21 -34.11 21.25 1.54
C TYR A 21 -34.42 22.35 2.55
N LEU A 22 -33.52 22.65 3.48
CA LEU A 22 -33.69 23.79 4.40
C LEU A 22 -33.77 25.11 3.64
N LEU A 23 -32.87 25.33 2.68
CA LEU A 23 -32.89 26.52 1.81
C LEU A 23 -34.18 26.56 0.98
N ASN A 24 -34.59 25.43 0.40
CA ASN A 24 -35.81 25.33 -0.39
C ASN A 24 -37.07 25.66 0.43
N ILE A 25 -37.22 25.08 1.63
CA ILE A 25 -38.35 25.35 2.54
C ILE A 25 -38.34 26.81 2.99
N THR A 26 -37.17 27.36 3.30
CA THR A 26 -37.03 28.77 3.68
C THR A 26 -37.49 29.68 2.55
N TYR A 27 -37.06 29.41 1.32
CA TYR A 27 -37.49 30.16 0.14
C TYR A 27 -39.01 30.08 -0.05
N LEU A 28 -39.61 28.89 0.00
CA LEU A 28 -41.04 28.72 -0.29
C LEU A 28 -41.96 29.34 0.77
N TYR A 29 -41.67 29.10 2.05
CA TYR A 29 -42.61 29.35 3.15
C TYR A 29 -42.23 30.50 4.09
N VAL A 30 -40.96 30.91 4.12
CA VAL A 30 -40.48 31.91 5.10
C VAL A 30 -40.20 33.26 4.45
N LEU A 31 -39.61 33.28 3.25
CA LEU A 31 -39.23 34.53 2.59
C LEU A 31 -40.45 35.26 2.01
N ASP A 32 -40.49 36.59 2.22
CA ASP A 32 -41.44 37.49 1.58
C ASP A 32 -41.07 37.73 0.10
N ALA A 33 -41.95 38.44 -0.64
CA ALA A 33 -41.74 38.69 -2.07
C ALA A 33 -40.43 39.45 -2.36
N THR A 34 -40.00 40.34 -1.47
CA THR A 34 -38.77 41.11 -1.63
C THR A 34 -37.54 40.23 -1.46
N TRP A 35 -37.48 39.43 -0.39
CA TRP A 35 -36.38 38.51 -0.12
C TRP A 35 -36.33 37.35 -1.11
N LYS A 36 -37.47 36.86 -1.60
CA LYS A 36 -37.52 35.89 -2.71
C LYS A 36 -36.81 36.43 -3.95
N GLY A 37 -36.98 37.72 -4.27
CA GLY A 37 -36.28 38.37 -5.38
C GLY A 37 -34.75 38.43 -5.19
N TYR A 38 -34.27 38.73 -3.97
CA TYR A 38 -32.84 38.70 -3.66
C TYR A 38 -32.26 37.28 -3.69
N PHE A 39 -32.99 36.31 -3.16
CA PHE A 39 -32.59 34.90 -3.18
C PHE A 39 -32.48 34.39 -4.62
N ALA A 40 -33.46 34.67 -5.48
CA ALA A 40 -33.41 34.29 -6.89
C ALA A 40 -32.16 34.84 -7.60
N ARG A 41 -31.79 36.10 -7.34
CA ARG A 41 -30.55 36.70 -7.87
C ARG A 41 -29.30 35.98 -7.36
N MET A 42 -29.28 35.57 -6.09
CA MET A 42 -28.18 34.81 -5.49
C MET A 42 -28.04 33.42 -6.14
N VAL A 43 -29.16 32.72 -6.36
CA VAL A 43 -29.18 31.44 -7.07
C VAL A 43 -28.62 31.60 -8.48
N THR A 44 -29.09 32.59 -9.26
CA THR A 44 -28.56 32.85 -10.61
C THR A 44 -27.06 33.19 -10.59
N TYR A 45 -26.60 33.96 -9.60
CA TYR A 45 -25.18 34.26 -9.42
C TYR A 45 -24.37 32.98 -9.16
N CYS A 46 -24.78 32.18 -8.18
CA CYS A 46 -24.11 30.93 -7.84
C CYS A 46 -24.12 29.92 -9.01
N ALA A 47 -25.23 29.80 -9.74
CA ALA A 47 -25.32 28.95 -10.93
C ALA A 47 -24.35 29.38 -12.04
N LYS A 48 -24.21 30.69 -12.26
CA LYS A 48 -23.32 31.24 -13.29
C LYS A 48 -21.84 31.08 -12.96
N TYR A 49 -21.45 31.30 -11.70
CA TYR A 49 -20.04 31.33 -11.29
C TYR A 49 -19.56 30.01 -10.65
N GLY A 50 -20.46 29.09 -10.29
CA GLY A 50 -20.12 27.82 -9.63
C GLY A 50 -19.22 26.90 -10.46
N GLY A 51 -19.38 26.89 -11.78
CA GLY A 51 -18.57 26.07 -12.70
C GLY A 51 -17.14 26.58 -12.95
N LEU A 52 -16.75 27.74 -12.41
CA LEU A 52 -15.42 28.32 -12.63
C LEU A 52 -14.32 27.69 -11.77
N ILE A 53 -14.66 26.90 -10.76
CA ILE A 53 -13.69 26.25 -9.87
C ILE A 53 -13.18 24.98 -10.57
N PRO A 54 -11.89 24.87 -10.94
CA PRO A 54 -11.35 23.71 -11.65
C PRO A 54 -11.08 22.55 -10.69
N LEU A 55 -12.14 21.98 -10.09
CA LEU A 55 -12.04 20.92 -9.08
C LEU A 55 -11.29 19.68 -9.58
N SER A 56 -11.60 19.21 -10.79
CA SER A 56 -11.02 17.99 -11.35
C SER A 56 -9.49 18.05 -11.42
N PHE A 57 -8.93 19.22 -11.70
CA PHE A 57 -7.48 19.41 -11.75
C PHE A 57 -6.88 19.28 -10.35
N VAL A 58 -7.34 20.10 -9.40
CA VAL A 58 -6.79 20.15 -8.03
C VAL A 58 -6.96 18.80 -7.33
N LEU A 59 -8.14 18.18 -7.46
CA LEU A 59 -8.45 16.90 -6.85
C LEU A 59 -7.68 15.75 -7.49
N GLY A 60 -7.52 15.75 -8.81
CA GLY A 60 -6.75 14.74 -9.53
C GLY A 60 -5.28 14.69 -9.12
N PHE A 61 -4.62 15.85 -9.01
CA PHE A 61 -3.23 15.89 -8.53
C PHE A 61 -3.10 15.43 -7.08
N TYR A 62 -4.01 15.87 -6.20
CA TYR A 62 -4.01 15.49 -4.80
C TYR A 62 -4.20 13.98 -4.62
N VAL A 63 -5.22 13.41 -5.26
CA VAL A 63 -5.52 11.98 -5.15
C VAL A 63 -4.37 11.15 -5.73
N ASN A 64 -3.75 11.57 -6.83
CA ASN A 64 -2.60 10.87 -7.39
C ASN A 64 -1.41 10.83 -6.43
N ILE A 65 -1.12 11.94 -5.74
CA ILE A 65 -0.06 12.00 -4.72
C ILE A 65 -0.38 11.05 -3.56
N VAL A 66 -1.62 11.08 -3.07
CA VAL A 66 -2.05 10.20 -1.97
C VAL A 66 -1.97 8.74 -2.39
N TYR A 67 -2.48 8.37 -3.55
CA TYR A 67 -2.44 7.00 -4.07
C TYR A 67 -1.01 6.50 -4.27
N THR A 68 -0.13 7.34 -4.83
CA THR A 68 1.29 6.99 -4.99
C THR A 68 1.94 6.70 -3.64
N ARG A 69 1.70 7.56 -2.65
CA ARG A 69 2.20 7.35 -1.28
C ARG A 69 1.61 6.11 -0.63
N TRP A 70 0.32 5.86 -0.79
CA TRP A 70 -0.35 4.66 -0.30
C TRP A 70 0.33 3.38 -0.83
N TRP A 71 0.59 3.31 -2.14
CA TRP A 71 1.27 2.17 -2.75
C TRP A 71 2.73 2.04 -2.31
N SER A 72 3.44 3.16 -2.19
CA SER A 72 4.81 3.16 -1.67
C SER A 72 4.89 2.72 -0.19
N GLN A 73 3.90 3.05 0.63
CA GLN A 73 3.79 2.53 2.00
C GLN A 73 3.58 1.02 2.00
N TYR A 74 2.65 0.51 1.17
CA TYR A 74 2.42 -0.93 1.03
C TYR A 74 3.70 -1.69 0.65
N THR A 75 4.42 -1.21 -0.38
CA THR A 75 5.68 -1.82 -0.84
C THR A 75 6.86 -1.61 0.11
N SER A 76 6.69 -0.78 1.13
CA SER A 76 7.66 -0.60 2.21
C SER A 76 7.46 -1.56 3.37
N ILE A 77 6.33 -2.28 3.44
CA ILE A 77 6.09 -3.30 4.48
C ILE A 77 7.09 -4.45 4.27
N PRO A 78 8.01 -4.70 5.23
CA PRO A 78 8.99 -5.76 5.07
C PRO A 78 8.41 -7.12 5.45
N PHE A 79 8.70 -8.11 4.61
CA PHE A 79 8.38 -9.52 4.84
C PHE A 79 9.65 -10.25 5.31
N PRO A 80 9.63 -10.96 6.46
CA PRO A 80 10.82 -11.58 7.02
C PRO A 80 11.20 -12.92 6.35
N ASP A 81 10.44 -13.37 5.35
CA ASP A 81 10.57 -14.66 4.68
C ASP A 81 11.96 -14.87 4.08
N ASN A 82 12.47 -13.91 3.30
CA ASN A 82 13.79 -13.98 2.66
C ASN A 82 14.89 -14.19 3.71
N LEU A 83 14.82 -13.40 4.79
CA LEU A 83 15.76 -13.49 5.89
C LEU A 83 15.64 -14.81 6.64
N ALA A 84 14.42 -15.31 6.87
CA ALA A 84 14.19 -16.60 7.53
C ALA A 84 14.73 -17.78 6.69
N ILE A 85 14.51 -17.76 5.38
CA ILE A 85 15.07 -18.76 4.44
C ILE A 85 16.60 -18.73 4.50
N LEU A 86 17.19 -17.53 4.44
CA LEU A 86 18.64 -17.35 4.52
C LEU A 86 19.21 -17.87 5.85
N ILE A 87 18.58 -17.53 6.99
CA ILE A 87 18.97 -18.02 8.32
C ILE A 87 18.91 -19.55 8.39
N GLY A 88 17.85 -20.17 7.84
CA GLY A 88 17.72 -21.62 7.79
C GLY A 88 18.82 -22.30 6.98
N ALA A 89 19.21 -21.70 5.84
CA ALA A 89 20.29 -22.21 5.00
C ALA A 89 21.69 -22.01 5.60
N SER A 90 21.93 -20.88 6.25
CA SER A 90 23.26 -20.50 6.79
C SER A 90 23.59 -21.16 8.12
N ILE A 91 22.62 -21.36 9.02
CA ILE A 91 22.85 -21.91 10.36
C ILE A 91 22.49 -23.40 10.41
N LYS A 92 23.45 -24.24 10.03
CA LYS A 92 23.23 -25.68 9.72
C LYS A 92 23.04 -26.60 10.93
N GLY A 93 23.46 -26.23 12.13
CA GLY A 93 23.43 -27.14 13.28
C GLY A 93 22.02 -27.63 13.67
N GLN A 94 21.89 -28.92 14.02
CA GLN A 94 20.64 -29.53 14.53
C GLN A 94 20.52 -29.49 16.05
N GLY A 95 21.62 -29.20 16.76
CA GLY A 95 21.60 -29.10 18.22
C GLY A 95 20.84 -27.88 18.73
N ASP A 96 20.44 -27.94 20.01
CA ASP A 96 19.66 -26.88 20.66
C ASP A 96 20.27 -25.49 20.52
N ARG A 97 21.61 -25.38 20.59
CA ARG A 97 22.30 -24.09 20.44
C ARG A 97 22.01 -23.42 19.09
N ALA A 98 22.11 -24.17 17.99
CA ALA A 98 21.88 -23.64 16.64
C ALA A 98 20.39 -23.30 16.43
N ARG A 99 19.49 -24.14 16.95
CA ARG A 99 18.05 -23.88 16.97
C ARG A 99 17.70 -22.59 17.73
N ILE A 100 18.28 -22.39 18.91
CA ILE A 100 18.12 -21.18 19.72
C ILE A 100 18.58 -19.95 18.94
N ILE A 101 19.75 -20.01 18.30
CA ILE A 101 20.28 -18.91 17.48
C ILE A 101 19.30 -18.56 16.35
N ARG A 102 18.89 -19.54 15.53
CA ARG A 102 17.96 -19.32 14.41
C ARG A 102 16.65 -18.68 14.88
N ARG A 103 16.01 -19.28 15.88
CA ARG A 103 14.73 -18.78 16.45
C ARG A 103 14.87 -17.39 17.06
N THR A 104 15.99 -17.09 17.70
CA THR A 104 16.23 -15.77 18.32
C THR A 104 16.39 -14.68 17.28
N ILE A 105 17.17 -14.92 16.20
CA ILE A 105 17.38 -13.93 15.14
C ILE A 105 16.04 -13.57 14.47
N VAL A 106 15.25 -14.57 14.04
CA VAL A 106 13.95 -14.28 13.39
C VAL A 106 12.93 -13.68 14.35
N ARG A 107 12.97 -14.05 15.64
CA ARG A 107 12.12 -13.44 16.67
C ARG A 107 12.43 -11.95 16.81
N TYR A 108 13.71 -11.56 16.88
CA TYR A 108 14.09 -10.16 16.95
C TYR A 108 13.65 -9.35 15.72
N VAL A 109 13.70 -9.94 14.53
CA VAL A 109 13.16 -9.31 13.31
C VAL A 109 11.67 -9.05 13.45
N CYS A 110 10.91 -10.04 13.92
CA CYS A 110 9.47 -9.91 14.14
C CYS A 110 9.13 -8.93 15.28
N VAL A 111 9.95 -8.87 16.33
CA VAL A 111 9.81 -7.87 17.41
C VAL A 111 10.00 -6.47 16.84
N THR A 112 11.05 -6.22 16.05
CA THR A 112 11.24 -4.92 15.39
C THR A 112 10.05 -4.56 14.50
N PHE A 113 9.57 -5.50 13.68
CA PHE A 113 8.37 -5.27 12.87
C PHE A 113 7.15 -4.88 13.72
N THR A 114 6.89 -5.61 14.80
CA THR A 114 5.77 -5.36 15.71
C THR A 114 5.89 -4.02 16.43
N MET A 115 7.10 -3.67 16.88
CA MET A 115 7.38 -2.37 17.50
C MET A 115 7.19 -1.22 16.51
N THR A 116 7.69 -1.36 15.29
CA THR A 116 7.47 -0.37 14.22
C THR A 116 5.98 -0.19 13.94
N LEU A 117 5.22 -1.28 13.79
CA LEU A 117 3.78 -1.20 13.59
C LEU A 117 3.02 -0.62 14.80
N THR A 118 3.51 -0.83 16.02
CA THR A 118 2.92 -0.23 17.24
C THR A 118 3.06 1.30 17.25
N MET A 119 4.04 1.85 16.54
CA MET A 119 4.20 3.29 16.37
C MET A 119 3.29 3.85 15.27
N LEU A 120 2.91 3.03 14.28
CA LEU A 120 2.22 3.44 13.06
C LEU A 120 0.71 3.17 13.11
N SER A 121 0.32 1.99 13.58
CA SER A 121 -1.05 1.49 13.48
C SER A 121 -1.76 1.50 14.84
N PRO A 122 -2.90 2.21 14.96
CA PRO A 122 -3.74 2.16 16.15
C PRO A 122 -4.21 0.73 16.48
N LYS A 123 -4.50 -0.09 15.46
CA LYS A 123 -4.92 -1.50 15.63
C LYS A 123 -3.85 -2.31 16.37
N VAL A 124 -2.59 -2.17 15.96
CA VAL A 124 -1.45 -2.87 16.59
C VAL A 124 -1.14 -2.26 17.96
N LYS A 125 -1.20 -0.93 18.11
CA LYS A 125 -1.01 -0.26 19.41
C LYS A 125 -2.04 -0.68 20.46
N LYS A 126 -3.31 -0.86 20.07
CA LYS A 126 -4.37 -1.39 20.94
C LYS A 126 -4.07 -2.83 21.38
N ARG A 127 -3.43 -3.64 20.53
CA ARG A 127 -3.03 -5.03 20.83
C ARG A 127 -1.78 -5.11 21.71
N PHE A 128 -0.80 -4.23 21.50
CA PHE A 128 0.45 -4.19 22.25
C PHE A 128 0.74 -2.80 22.86
N PRO A 129 -0.01 -2.38 23.90
CA PRO A 129 0.13 -1.04 24.46
C PRO A 129 1.49 -0.79 25.15
N THR A 130 1.99 -1.79 25.88
CA THR A 130 3.22 -1.73 26.69
C THR A 130 4.15 -2.90 26.42
N LEU A 131 5.42 -2.81 26.85
CA LEU A 131 6.39 -3.91 26.72
C LEU A 131 5.98 -5.17 27.51
N ASP A 132 5.16 -5.04 28.56
CA ASP A 132 4.62 -6.22 29.27
C ASP A 132 3.83 -7.13 28.33
N HIS A 133 3.02 -6.54 27.45
CA HIS A 133 2.23 -7.30 26.49
C HIS A 133 3.12 -8.07 25.51
N TYR A 134 4.34 -7.60 25.21
CA TYR A 134 5.30 -8.35 24.41
C TYR A 134 5.90 -9.54 25.18
N VAL A 135 6.09 -9.40 26.49
CA VAL A 135 6.56 -10.48 27.37
C VAL A 135 5.47 -11.54 27.53
N ASP A 136 4.23 -11.13 27.80
CA ASP A 136 3.10 -12.03 28.06
C ASP A 136 2.82 -12.96 26.88
N VAL A 137 2.99 -12.48 25.64
CA VAL A 137 2.83 -13.29 24.42
C VAL A 137 4.11 -14.03 24.00
N GLY A 138 5.21 -13.85 24.72
CA GLY A 138 6.50 -14.48 24.43
C GLY A 138 7.27 -13.92 23.22
N LEU A 139 6.97 -12.70 22.79
CA LEU A 139 7.74 -12.01 21.74
C LEU A 139 9.12 -11.59 22.25
N ILE A 140 9.20 -11.13 23.50
CA ILE A 140 10.46 -10.80 24.19
C ILE A 140 10.53 -11.49 25.55
N SER A 141 11.74 -11.72 26.06
CA SER A 141 11.92 -12.24 27.42
C SER A 141 11.86 -11.12 28.47
N PRO A 142 11.62 -11.44 29.76
CA PRO A 142 11.69 -10.45 30.83
C PRO A 142 13.07 -9.77 30.94
N GLN A 143 14.15 -10.50 30.62
CA GLN A 143 15.50 -9.96 30.60
C GLN A 143 15.70 -8.95 29.46
N GLU A 144 15.21 -9.28 28.26
CA GLU A 144 15.24 -8.37 27.13
C GLU A 144 14.43 -7.11 27.43
N LYS A 145 13.22 -7.25 27.99
CA LYS A 145 12.40 -6.12 28.44
C LYS A 145 13.20 -5.19 29.38
N ASN A 146 13.83 -5.74 30.42
CA ASN A 146 14.60 -4.94 31.37
C ASN A 146 15.73 -4.15 30.69
N LEU A 147 16.42 -4.75 29.71
CA LEU A 147 17.46 -4.05 28.94
C LEU A 147 16.88 -2.92 28.07
N MET A 148 15.72 -3.14 27.46
CA MET A 148 15.02 -2.10 26.69
C MET A 148 14.62 -0.93 27.59
N GLU A 149 14.02 -1.22 28.75
CA GLU A 149 13.61 -0.20 29.72
C GLU A 149 14.79 0.56 30.31
N GLN A 150 15.90 -0.12 30.61
CA GLN A 150 17.13 0.54 31.05
C GLN A 150 17.63 1.53 29.99
N LEU A 151 17.67 1.12 28.73
CA LEU A 151 18.12 1.98 27.64
C LEU A 151 17.13 3.13 27.41
N ASP A 152 15.81 2.89 27.54
CA ASP A 152 14.78 3.93 27.50
C ASP A 152 14.93 4.96 28.62
N ASN A 153 15.27 4.53 29.84
CA ASN A 153 15.49 5.42 30.97
C ASN A 153 16.77 6.26 30.81
N GLU A 154 17.84 5.67 30.27
CA GLU A 154 19.11 6.38 30.06
C GLU A 154 19.03 7.34 28.85
N TYR A 155 18.30 6.97 27.80
CA TYR A 155 18.19 7.73 26.55
C TYR A 155 16.73 7.89 26.08
N PRO A 156 15.89 8.69 26.75
CA PRO A 156 14.45 8.71 26.53
C PRO A 156 13.99 9.37 25.22
N SER A 157 14.83 10.17 24.56
CA SER A 157 14.40 11.07 23.48
C SER A 157 13.91 10.39 22.20
N TYR A 158 14.30 9.14 21.95
CA TYR A 158 14.03 8.46 20.66
C TYR A 158 13.54 7.04 20.86
N SER A 159 12.64 6.59 19.96
CA SER A 159 12.18 5.21 19.92
C SER A 159 13.31 4.23 19.56
N LYS A 160 13.26 3.05 20.19
CA LYS A 160 14.31 2.02 20.11
C LYS A 160 13.84 0.77 19.36
N TYR A 161 12.91 0.93 18.41
CA TYR A 161 12.44 -0.17 17.54
C TYR A 161 13.57 -0.88 16.77
N TRP A 162 14.70 -0.21 16.56
CA TRP A 162 15.89 -0.72 15.88
C TRP A 162 16.75 -1.64 16.74
N LEU A 163 16.56 -1.63 18.07
CA LEU A 163 17.40 -2.36 19.02
C LEU A 163 17.36 -3.89 18.83
N PRO A 164 16.21 -4.55 18.63
CA PRO A 164 16.18 -5.99 18.37
C PRO A 164 16.98 -6.39 17.12
N LEU A 165 16.95 -5.59 16.04
CA LEU A 165 17.78 -5.87 14.85
C LEU A 165 19.29 -5.73 15.15
N ALA A 166 19.69 -4.78 16.00
CA ALA A 166 21.08 -4.68 16.45
C ALA A 166 21.50 -5.92 17.28
N TRP A 167 20.60 -6.44 18.11
CA TRP A 167 20.82 -7.71 18.81
C TRP A 167 20.86 -8.90 17.86
N ALA A 168 20.02 -8.92 16.82
CA ALA A 168 20.03 -9.95 15.79
C ALA A 168 21.38 -9.99 15.06
N ALA A 169 21.90 -8.84 14.65
CA ALA A 169 23.22 -8.72 14.06
C ALA A 169 24.33 -9.21 15.02
N SER A 170 24.25 -8.84 16.30
CA SER A 170 25.21 -9.28 17.32
C SER A 170 25.17 -10.79 17.54
N VAL A 171 23.98 -11.40 17.52
CA VAL A 171 23.80 -12.86 17.63
C VAL A 171 24.38 -13.56 16.40
N THR A 172 24.17 -13.01 15.19
CA THR A 172 24.79 -13.55 13.96
C THR A 172 26.31 -13.53 14.04
N THR A 173 26.91 -12.40 14.44
CA THR A 173 28.37 -12.29 14.60
C THR A 173 28.89 -13.24 15.68
N ARG A 174 28.15 -13.39 16.79
CA ARG A 174 28.50 -14.36 17.83
C ARG A 174 28.43 -15.81 17.31
N ALA A 175 27.40 -16.15 16.56
CA ALA A 175 27.26 -17.48 15.96
C ALA A 175 28.43 -17.81 15.02
N ARG A 176 29.00 -16.81 14.34
CA ARG A 176 30.22 -16.96 13.56
C ARG A 176 31.47 -17.21 14.42
N HIS A 177 31.62 -16.48 15.52
CA HIS A 177 32.72 -16.71 16.48
C HIS A 177 32.63 -18.08 17.17
N GLU A 178 31.42 -18.54 17.45
CA GLU A 178 31.15 -19.88 18.00
C GLU A 178 31.32 -21.01 16.96
N GLY A 179 31.61 -20.68 15.69
CA GLY A 179 31.76 -21.66 14.61
C GLY A 179 30.45 -22.32 14.16
N VAL A 180 29.29 -21.81 14.61
CA VAL A 180 27.96 -22.29 14.19
C VAL A 180 27.67 -21.87 12.75
N ILE A 181 28.08 -20.64 12.38
CA ILE A 181 28.14 -20.19 11.00
C ILE A 181 29.58 -20.38 10.53
N THR A 182 29.75 -21.05 9.39
CA THR A 182 31.08 -21.45 8.91
C THR A 182 31.74 -20.42 8.00
N ASN A 183 30.95 -19.70 7.20
CA ASN A 183 31.47 -18.83 6.16
C ASN A 183 31.16 -17.35 6.43
N ASP A 184 32.12 -16.46 6.21
CA ASP A 184 31.94 -15.01 6.35
C ASP A 184 30.93 -14.46 5.33
N LEU A 185 30.81 -15.09 4.16
CA LEU A 185 29.79 -14.73 3.16
C LEU A 185 28.36 -14.98 3.65
N GLU A 186 28.13 -16.04 4.43
CA GLU A 186 26.82 -16.33 5.04
C GLU A 186 26.47 -15.24 6.08
N VAL A 187 27.46 -14.81 6.87
CA VAL A 187 27.30 -13.71 7.83
C VAL A 187 26.96 -12.41 7.11
N LYS A 188 27.72 -12.05 6.06
CA LYS A 188 27.46 -10.85 5.27
C LYS A 188 26.05 -10.87 4.69
N GLY A 189 25.62 -11.98 4.10
CA GLY A 189 24.26 -12.11 3.56
C GLY A 189 23.18 -11.84 4.61
N ILE A 190 23.31 -12.41 5.81
CA ILE A 190 22.35 -12.18 6.91
C ILE A 190 22.34 -10.71 7.34
N LEU A 191 23.52 -10.08 7.46
CA LEU A 191 23.62 -8.67 7.86
C LEU A 191 23.05 -7.71 6.81
N ASP A 192 23.29 -7.98 5.53
CA ASP A 192 22.75 -7.20 4.42
C ASP A 192 21.21 -7.27 4.39
N GLU A 193 20.62 -8.46 4.58
CA GLU A 193 19.17 -8.65 4.68
C GLU A 193 18.56 -8.00 5.95
N LEU A 194 19.26 -8.04 7.09
CA LEU A 194 18.84 -7.31 8.29
C LEU A 194 18.80 -5.78 8.05
N ASN A 195 19.79 -5.24 7.33
CA ASN A 195 19.85 -3.83 6.98
C ASN A 195 18.76 -3.45 5.96
N ALA A 196 18.45 -4.32 5.00
CA ALA A 196 17.34 -4.14 4.07
C ALA A 196 15.99 -4.11 4.82
N PHE A 197 15.78 -5.04 5.75
CA PHE A 197 14.59 -5.09 6.60
C PHE A 197 14.46 -3.81 7.46
N ARG A 198 15.58 -3.35 8.06
CA ARG A 198 15.63 -2.10 8.83
C ARG A 198 15.30 -0.87 7.98
N SER A 199 15.81 -0.82 6.76
CA SER A 199 15.55 0.29 5.82
C SER A 199 14.07 0.36 5.47
N LYS A 200 13.42 -0.79 5.26
CA LYS A 200 11.98 -0.88 5.02
C LYS A 200 11.14 -0.44 6.24
N CYS A 201 11.52 -0.86 7.44
CA CYS A 201 10.90 -0.36 8.68
C CYS A 201 11.06 1.16 8.83
N GLY A 202 12.24 1.70 8.50
CA GLY A 202 12.50 3.13 8.48
C GLY A 202 11.62 3.86 7.46
N GLY A 203 11.53 3.35 6.24
CA GLY A 203 10.69 3.93 5.19
C GLY A 203 9.21 4.01 5.58
N MET A 204 8.67 3.02 6.29
CA MET A 204 7.31 3.12 6.83
C MET A 204 7.17 4.27 7.84
N LEU A 205 8.14 4.44 8.74
CA LEU A 205 8.16 5.56 9.70
C LEU A 205 8.38 6.92 9.03
N ASP A 206 9.15 6.97 7.95
CA ASP A 206 9.35 8.20 7.19
C ASP A 206 8.04 8.69 6.56
N TYR A 207 7.18 7.77 6.08
CA TYR A 207 5.87 8.13 5.54
C TYR A 207 4.89 8.64 6.59
N ASP A 208 4.95 8.08 7.80
CA ASP A 208 4.15 8.52 8.94
C ASP A 208 4.60 9.90 9.44
N TRP A 209 5.92 10.07 9.64
CA TRP A 209 6.48 11.34 10.07
C TRP A 209 6.26 12.45 9.03
N ILE A 210 6.55 12.16 7.76
CA ILE A 210 6.41 13.12 6.66
C ILE A 210 5.12 12.83 5.89
N SER A 211 4.02 13.27 6.47
CA SER A 211 2.69 13.26 5.86
C SER A 211 2.57 14.23 4.67
N VAL A 212 1.48 14.12 3.89
CA VAL A 212 1.14 15.13 2.87
C VAL A 212 1.00 16.49 3.57
N PRO A 213 1.62 17.57 3.06
CA PRO A 213 1.57 18.88 3.72
C PRO A 213 0.13 19.30 4.03
N LEU A 214 -0.13 19.66 5.29
CA LEU A 214 -1.48 19.96 5.77
C LEU A 214 -2.16 21.05 4.93
N VAL A 215 -1.41 22.08 4.54
CA VAL A 215 -1.90 23.16 3.67
C VAL A 215 -2.45 22.64 2.35
N TYR A 216 -1.88 21.58 1.80
CA TYR A 216 -2.35 21.01 0.55
C TYR A 216 -3.70 20.30 0.75
N THR A 217 -3.81 19.46 1.78
CA THR A 217 -5.09 18.84 2.17
C THR A 217 -6.17 19.89 2.45
N GLN A 218 -5.80 20.99 3.13
CA GLN A 218 -6.70 22.11 3.40
C GLN A 218 -7.18 22.81 2.13
N VAL A 219 -6.28 23.13 1.20
CA VAL A 219 -6.64 23.80 -0.07
C VAL A 219 -7.61 22.96 -0.89
N VAL A 220 -7.36 21.64 -0.99
CA VAL A 220 -8.21 20.73 -1.76
C VAL A 220 -9.59 20.60 -1.10
N THR A 221 -9.62 20.40 0.23
CA THR A 221 -10.86 20.31 1.01
C THR A 221 -11.68 21.60 0.89
N LEU A 222 -11.03 22.75 1.04
CA LEU A 222 -11.67 24.05 0.91
C LEU A 222 -12.24 24.26 -0.49
N ALA A 223 -11.51 23.88 -1.54
CA ALA A 223 -11.99 23.99 -2.92
C ALA A 223 -13.25 23.15 -3.14
N VAL A 224 -13.26 21.87 -2.73
CA VAL A 224 -14.40 20.97 -2.87
C VAL A 224 -15.61 21.48 -2.05
N TYR A 225 -15.40 21.86 -0.78
CA TYR A 225 -16.49 22.32 0.07
C TYR A 225 -17.04 23.69 -0.36
N SER A 226 -16.19 24.60 -0.81
CA SER A 226 -16.64 25.91 -1.34
C SER A 226 -17.44 25.73 -2.63
N TYR A 227 -17.03 24.80 -3.49
CA TYR A 227 -17.81 24.44 -4.67
C TYR A 227 -19.21 23.94 -4.28
N PHE A 228 -19.31 22.97 -3.36
CA PHE A 228 -20.63 22.47 -2.95
C PHE A 228 -21.47 23.49 -2.18
N LEU A 229 -20.85 24.46 -1.49
CA LEU A 229 -21.55 25.61 -0.90
C LEU A 229 -22.16 26.52 -1.98
N VAL A 230 -21.47 26.73 -3.10
CA VAL A 230 -22.01 27.50 -4.23
C VAL A 230 -23.06 26.67 -4.98
N THR A 231 -22.80 25.39 -5.21
CA THR A 231 -23.71 24.46 -5.91
C THR A 231 -25.03 24.30 -5.16
N VAL A 232 -25.02 24.15 -3.82
CA VAL A 232 -26.26 23.97 -3.04
C VAL A 232 -27.19 25.18 -3.16
N ILE A 233 -26.65 26.38 -3.37
CA ILE A 233 -27.41 27.61 -3.64
C ILE A 233 -27.79 27.70 -5.11
N GLY A 234 -26.84 27.47 -6.03
CA GLY A 234 -27.04 27.64 -7.47
C GLY A 234 -28.06 26.68 -8.10
N TYR A 235 -28.29 25.53 -7.47
CA TYR A 235 -29.28 24.54 -7.93
C TYR A 235 -30.59 24.57 -7.13
N GLN A 236 -30.84 25.64 -6.37
CA GLN A 236 -32.14 25.83 -5.73
C GLN A 236 -33.22 26.06 -6.77
N PHE A 237 -34.39 25.47 -6.54
CA PHE A 237 -35.58 25.78 -7.33
C PHE A 237 -36.02 27.23 -7.09
N ILE A 238 -36.26 27.97 -8.17
CA ILE A 238 -36.87 29.31 -8.15
C ILE A 238 -38.24 29.17 -8.82
N GLU A 239 -39.28 29.72 -8.21
CA GLU A 239 -40.63 29.70 -8.78
C GLU A 239 -40.66 30.61 -10.03
N GLU A 240 -40.66 30.01 -11.22
CA GLU A 240 -40.99 30.71 -12.47
C GLU A 240 -42.46 30.41 -12.82
N ASN A 241 -43.32 31.42 -12.65
CA ASN A 241 -44.74 31.49 -13.05
C ASN A 241 -45.58 30.20 -12.91
N HIS A 242 -46.20 30.03 -11.73
CA HIS A 242 -47.56 29.51 -11.43
C HIS A 242 -48.26 28.44 -12.29
N GLU A 243 -47.59 27.57 -13.04
CA GLU A 243 -48.27 26.42 -13.67
C GLU A 243 -47.78 25.08 -13.09
N SER A 244 -48.67 24.50 -12.26
CA SER A 244 -48.71 23.10 -11.79
C SER A 244 -47.87 22.71 -10.56
N TYR A 245 -48.54 22.77 -9.40
CA TYR A 245 -48.01 22.35 -8.09
C TYR A 245 -47.62 20.86 -7.95
N LYS A 246 -48.02 19.99 -8.90
CA LYS A 246 -47.78 18.53 -8.83
C LYS A 246 -46.43 18.08 -9.39
N GLU A 247 -45.78 18.91 -10.20
CA GLU A 247 -44.44 18.62 -10.76
C GLU A 247 -43.31 19.07 -9.81
N ILE A 248 -43.64 19.92 -8.83
CA ILE A 248 -42.70 20.59 -7.92
C ILE A 248 -41.80 19.61 -7.16
N ILE A 249 -42.31 18.48 -6.66
CA ILE A 249 -41.53 17.59 -5.77
C ILE A 249 -40.50 16.75 -6.54
N VAL A 250 -40.83 16.30 -7.75
CA VAL A 250 -39.92 15.47 -8.57
C VAL A 250 -38.80 16.34 -9.17
N PHE A 251 -39.10 17.59 -9.52
CA PHE A 251 -38.09 18.57 -9.99
C PHE A 251 -37.35 19.31 -8.86
N SER A 252 -37.85 19.28 -7.61
CA SER A 252 -37.12 19.78 -6.44
C SER A 252 -36.03 18.82 -5.94
N PHE A 253 -35.92 17.62 -6.49
CA PHE A 253 -34.84 16.71 -6.13
C PHE A 253 -33.55 17.08 -6.88
N PRO A 254 -32.42 17.37 -6.18
CA PRO A 254 -31.20 17.85 -6.83
C PRO A 254 -30.40 16.69 -7.46
N PHE A 255 -30.94 16.08 -8.51
CA PHE A 255 -30.34 14.88 -9.15
C PHE A 255 -28.91 15.12 -9.65
N MET A 256 -28.69 16.17 -10.44
CA MET A 256 -27.35 16.47 -10.97
C MET A 256 -26.35 16.83 -9.86
N PRO A 257 -26.67 17.72 -8.90
CA PRO A 257 -25.78 17.96 -7.77
C PRO A 257 -25.43 16.72 -6.95
N ILE A 258 -26.34 15.75 -6.81
CA ILE A 258 -26.05 14.49 -6.11
C ILE A 258 -25.03 13.65 -6.89
N ILE A 259 -25.16 13.57 -8.22
CA ILE A 259 -24.18 12.85 -9.05
C ILE A 259 -22.81 13.53 -8.94
N GLU A 260 -22.75 14.85 -9.07
CA GLU A 260 -21.51 15.63 -8.88
C GLU A 260 -20.95 15.43 -7.47
N PHE A 261 -21.80 15.36 -6.46
CA PHE A 261 -21.42 15.10 -5.07
C PHE A 261 -20.73 13.75 -4.92
N PHE A 262 -21.32 12.67 -5.45
CA PHE A 262 -20.68 11.36 -5.43
C PHE A 262 -19.34 11.38 -6.17
N PHE A 263 -19.22 12.12 -7.27
CA PHE A 263 -17.96 12.21 -7.99
C PHE A 263 -16.90 12.97 -7.21
N TYR A 264 -17.14 14.24 -6.84
CA TYR A 264 -16.10 15.09 -6.23
C TYR A 264 -15.90 14.82 -4.74
N VAL A 265 -16.97 14.71 -3.95
CA VAL A 265 -16.83 14.38 -2.52
C VAL A 265 -16.39 12.93 -2.37
N GLY A 266 -16.92 12.02 -3.18
CA GLY A 266 -16.44 10.64 -3.18
C GLY A 266 -14.96 10.53 -3.55
N TRP A 267 -14.50 11.25 -4.56
CA TRP A 267 -13.08 11.25 -4.95
C TRP A 267 -12.18 11.89 -3.89
N LEU A 268 -12.63 12.95 -3.20
CA LEU A 268 -11.97 13.47 -2.00
C LEU A 268 -11.92 12.42 -0.87
N LYS A 269 -13.03 11.71 -0.63
CA LYS A 269 -13.11 10.66 0.39
C LYS A 269 -12.20 9.48 0.10
N VAL A 270 -11.99 9.12 -1.17
CA VAL A 270 -10.99 8.11 -1.56
C VAL A 270 -9.59 8.55 -1.11
N ALA A 271 -9.22 9.83 -1.31
CA ALA A 271 -7.94 10.31 -0.81
C ALA A 271 -7.89 10.34 0.72
N GLU A 272 -8.97 10.73 1.40
CA GLU A 272 -9.01 10.72 2.87
C GLU A 272 -8.82 9.32 3.46
N THR A 273 -9.42 8.27 2.89
CA THR A 273 -9.22 6.90 3.38
C THR A 273 -7.82 6.37 3.09
N LEU A 274 -7.22 6.77 1.97
CA LEU A 274 -5.88 6.28 1.58
C LEU A 274 -4.74 7.07 2.24
N ILE A 275 -5.02 8.20 2.90
CA ILE A 275 -3.98 9.07 3.47
C ILE A 275 -3.19 8.38 4.59
N ASN A 276 -3.87 7.54 5.38
CA ASN A 276 -3.28 6.75 6.46
C ASN A 276 -3.77 5.28 6.38
N PRO A 277 -3.08 4.43 5.60
CA PRO A 277 -3.49 3.05 5.40
C PRO A 277 -3.22 2.11 6.58
N PHE A 278 -2.66 2.62 7.68
CA PHE A 278 -2.42 1.86 8.91
C PHE A 278 -3.50 2.09 9.97
N GLY A 279 -4.56 2.83 9.62
CA GLY A 279 -5.64 3.25 10.49
C GLY A 279 -6.68 2.16 10.84
N ASP A 280 -7.91 2.61 11.04
CA ASP A 280 -9.06 1.80 11.45
C ASP A 280 -10.12 1.62 10.34
N ASP A 281 -9.84 2.04 9.09
CA ASP A 281 -10.77 1.92 7.97
C ASP A 281 -10.89 0.48 7.45
N ASP A 282 -11.94 0.22 6.64
CA ASP A 282 -12.30 -1.11 6.13
C ASP A 282 -11.26 -1.70 5.17
N ASP A 283 -10.59 -0.84 4.39
CA ASP A 283 -9.61 -1.18 3.33
C ASP A 283 -8.16 -0.86 3.73
N ASP A 284 -7.93 -0.54 5.01
CA ASP A 284 -6.60 -0.37 5.57
C ASP A 284 -5.84 -1.71 5.59
N PHE A 285 -4.52 -1.63 5.66
CA PHE A 285 -3.67 -2.81 5.64
C PHE A 285 -3.93 -3.71 6.85
N GLU A 286 -4.02 -5.02 6.59
CA GLU A 286 -4.26 -6.06 7.59
C GLU A 286 -3.01 -6.40 8.42
N VAL A 287 -2.40 -5.37 9.03
CA VAL A 287 -1.11 -5.46 9.72
C VAL A 287 -1.17 -6.29 11.01
N VAL A 288 -2.33 -6.39 11.66
CA VAL A 288 -2.52 -7.25 12.84
C VAL A 288 -2.34 -8.71 12.45
N TRP A 289 -2.89 -9.13 11.31
CA TRP A 289 -2.69 -10.47 10.77
C TRP A 289 -1.23 -10.70 10.35
N MET A 290 -0.58 -9.69 9.77
CA MET A 290 0.82 -9.81 9.36
C MET A 290 1.75 -10.10 10.54
N VAL A 291 1.51 -9.51 11.71
CA VAL A 291 2.30 -9.81 12.93
C VAL A 291 2.27 -11.30 13.27
N ASP A 292 1.07 -11.90 13.29
CA ASP A 292 0.91 -13.33 13.60
C ASP A 292 1.52 -14.22 12.51
N ARG A 293 1.24 -13.88 11.25
CA ARG A 293 1.77 -14.60 10.09
C ARG A 293 3.29 -14.59 10.08
N HIS A 294 3.92 -13.46 10.37
CA HIS A 294 5.39 -13.32 10.38
C HIS A 294 6.01 -14.25 11.42
N ILE A 295 5.53 -14.22 12.67
CA ILE A 295 6.04 -15.10 13.73
C ILE A 295 5.86 -16.58 13.36
N GLN A 296 4.67 -16.96 12.89
CA GLN A 296 4.35 -18.34 12.56
C GLN A 296 5.23 -18.85 11.40
N VAL A 297 5.26 -18.13 10.29
CA VAL A 297 6.00 -18.53 9.08
C VAL A 297 7.51 -18.54 9.37
N CYS A 298 8.04 -17.55 10.06
CA CYS A 298 9.46 -17.53 10.43
C CYS A 298 9.85 -18.75 11.26
N PHE A 299 9.06 -19.12 12.28
CA PHE A 299 9.36 -20.31 13.08
C PHE A 299 9.20 -21.61 12.29
N LEU A 300 8.24 -21.71 11.37
CA LEU A 300 8.15 -22.87 10.49
C LEU A 300 9.38 -23.01 9.59
N LEU A 301 9.83 -21.91 8.99
CA LEU A 301 11.00 -21.89 8.09
C LEU A 301 12.31 -22.25 8.81
N VAL A 302 12.58 -21.65 9.97
CA VAL A 302 13.88 -21.84 10.65
C VAL A 302 13.94 -23.00 11.62
N ASP A 303 12.79 -23.63 11.91
CA ASP A 303 12.71 -24.72 12.88
C ASP A 303 12.11 -25.97 12.25
N LYS A 304 10.83 -25.92 11.85
CA LYS A 304 10.12 -27.13 11.38
C LYS A 304 10.68 -27.67 10.06
N ILE A 305 11.03 -26.79 9.13
CA ILE A 305 11.54 -27.13 7.79
C ILE A 305 13.07 -27.20 7.78
N HIS A 306 13.74 -26.88 8.90
CA HIS A 306 15.19 -26.78 8.96
C HIS A 306 15.88 -28.11 8.58
N GLN A 307 16.50 -28.13 7.39
CA GLN A 307 17.10 -29.31 6.75
C GLN A 307 16.12 -30.49 6.55
N GLU A 308 14.83 -30.27 6.71
CA GLU A 308 13.79 -31.21 6.30
C GLU A 308 13.38 -30.85 4.87
N HIS A 309 13.76 -31.70 3.91
CA HIS A 309 13.26 -31.64 2.55
C HIS A 309 12.76 -33.01 2.10
N PRO A 310 11.84 -33.10 1.14
CA PRO A 310 11.44 -34.37 0.55
C PRO A 310 12.65 -35.16 0.04
N LYS A 311 12.52 -36.50 0.01
CA LYS A 311 13.57 -37.36 -0.54
C LYS A 311 13.84 -36.98 -1.99
N LEU A 312 15.12 -36.84 -2.34
CA LEU A 312 15.53 -36.62 -3.72
C LEU A 312 15.19 -37.87 -4.53
N GLY A 313 14.54 -37.66 -5.68
CA GLY A 313 14.17 -38.70 -6.63
C GLY A 313 14.28 -38.16 -8.04
N LYS A 314 14.32 -39.07 -9.01
CA LYS A 314 14.19 -38.71 -10.43
C LYS A 314 12.84 -38.02 -10.63
N ASP A 315 12.85 -36.89 -11.32
CA ASP A 315 11.62 -36.22 -11.71
C ASP A 315 10.91 -36.96 -12.87
N ALA A 316 9.73 -36.49 -13.24
CA ALA A 316 8.89 -37.13 -14.26
C ALA A 316 9.50 -37.09 -15.68
N PHE A 317 10.44 -36.20 -15.94
CA PHE A 317 11.08 -35.99 -17.24
C PHE A 317 12.54 -36.44 -17.26
N TRP A 318 12.98 -37.22 -16.26
CA TRP A 318 14.38 -37.56 -16.04
C TRP A 318 15.09 -38.20 -17.25
N GLU A 319 14.37 -38.95 -18.08
CA GLU A 319 14.93 -39.63 -19.26
C GLU A 319 14.91 -38.73 -20.53
N GLU A 320 14.35 -37.52 -20.44
CA GLU A 320 14.30 -36.53 -21.53
C GLU A 320 15.16 -35.32 -21.18
N THR A 321 15.78 -34.67 -22.18
CA THR A 321 16.57 -33.44 -21.93
C THR A 321 15.69 -32.28 -21.48
N ALA A 322 14.48 -32.16 -22.04
CA ALA A 322 13.48 -31.17 -21.66
C ALA A 322 12.10 -31.58 -22.20
N PRO A 323 11.01 -31.42 -21.43
CA PRO A 323 9.67 -31.64 -21.94
C PRO A 323 9.31 -30.60 -23.00
N THR A 324 8.70 -31.04 -24.10
CA THR A 324 8.28 -30.13 -25.19
C THR A 324 7.06 -29.29 -24.78
N VAL A 325 6.05 -29.91 -24.15
CA VAL A 325 4.82 -29.26 -23.66
C VAL A 325 4.31 -30.01 -22.43
N LEU A 326 3.88 -29.28 -21.40
CA LEU A 326 3.19 -29.85 -20.24
C LEU A 326 1.71 -30.13 -20.55
N PRO A 327 1.08 -31.17 -19.97
CA PRO A 327 -0.30 -31.50 -20.27
C PRO A 327 -1.28 -30.42 -19.80
N PHE A 328 -2.32 -30.20 -20.61
CA PHE A 328 -3.42 -29.29 -20.30
C PHE A 328 -4.62 -30.06 -19.75
N THR A 329 -5.36 -29.42 -18.85
CA THR A 329 -6.70 -29.91 -18.46
C THR A 329 -7.70 -29.65 -19.59
N VAL A 330 -8.85 -30.33 -19.57
CA VAL A 330 -9.94 -30.09 -20.55
C VAL A 330 -10.39 -28.63 -20.54
N ALA A 331 -10.50 -28.02 -19.36
CA ALA A 331 -10.89 -26.61 -19.21
C ALA A 331 -9.86 -25.62 -19.79
N SER A 332 -8.62 -26.07 -20.00
CA SER A 332 -7.53 -25.25 -20.54
C SER A 332 -7.14 -25.64 -21.98
N GLN A 333 -7.94 -26.47 -22.66
CA GLN A 333 -7.61 -26.99 -23.98
C GLN A 333 -7.49 -25.88 -25.03
N ASP A 334 -8.33 -24.85 -24.94
CA ASP A 334 -8.35 -23.74 -25.90
C ASP A 334 -7.04 -22.94 -25.88
N TYR A 335 -6.37 -22.87 -24.73
CA TYR A 335 -5.09 -22.16 -24.55
C TYR A 335 -3.88 -22.93 -25.10
N MET A 336 -4.03 -24.21 -25.47
CA MET A 336 -2.90 -25.05 -25.90
C MET A 336 -2.18 -24.50 -27.14
N LYS A 337 -2.88 -23.70 -27.96
CA LYS A 337 -2.35 -23.11 -29.20
C LYS A 337 -1.92 -21.66 -29.03
N GLU A 338 -2.23 -21.03 -27.89
CA GLU A 338 -1.85 -19.66 -27.61
C GLU A 338 -0.36 -19.61 -27.28
N HIS A 339 0.41 -18.92 -28.12
CA HIS A 339 1.79 -18.56 -27.83
C HIS A 339 1.93 -17.06 -28.03
N PRO A 340 2.78 -16.37 -27.22
CA PRO A 340 3.03 -14.95 -27.43
C PRO A 340 3.65 -14.73 -28.81
N ALA A 341 2.89 -14.10 -29.71
CA ALA A 341 3.41 -13.68 -31.00
C ALA A 341 4.40 -12.53 -30.80
N CYS A 342 5.55 -12.60 -31.45
CA CYS A 342 6.49 -11.48 -31.45
C CYS A 342 5.88 -10.32 -32.26
N SER A 343 6.04 -9.07 -31.81
CA SER A 343 5.44 -7.90 -32.46
C SER A 343 5.86 -7.73 -33.93
N THR A 344 6.98 -8.34 -34.33
CA THR A 344 7.53 -8.33 -35.69
C THR A 344 7.39 -9.66 -36.43
N GLU A 345 6.64 -10.63 -35.91
CA GLU A 345 6.51 -11.97 -36.52
C GLU A 345 5.96 -11.93 -37.96
N ASN A 346 5.11 -10.94 -38.25
CA ASN A 346 4.55 -10.70 -39.58
C ASN A 346 5.40 -9.72 -40.44
N VAL A 347 6.58 -9.30 -39.98
CA VAL A 347 7.47 -8.43 -40.76
C VAL A 347 8.28 -9.28 -41.72
N GLU A 348 7.79 -9.38 -42.95
CA GLU A 348 8.51 -10.05 -44.04
C GLU A 348 9.55 -9.10 -44.67
N VAL A 349 10.84 -9.40 -44.48
CA VAL A 349 11.92 -8.71 -45.20
C VAL A 349 12.01 -9.29 -46.61
N LYS A 350 11.92 -8.44 -47.64
CA LYS A 350 12.07 -8.87 -49.04
C LYS A 350 13.44 -9.52 -49.23
N LYS A 351 13.52 -10.58 -50.05
CA LYS A 351 14.78 -11.30 -50.33
C LYS A 351 15.93 -10.38 -50.76
N THR A 352 15.63 -9.30 -51.49
CA THR A 352 16.61 -8.30 -51.93
C THR A 352 17.25 -7.52 -50.79
N ASP A 353 16.57 -7.45 -49.64
CA ASP A 353 16.92 -6.62 -48.50
C ASP A 353 17.46 -7.48 -47.33
N GLN A 354 17.63 -8.80 -47.54
CA GLN A 354 18.15 -9.75 -46.56
C GLN A 354 19.68 -9.88 -46.59
N ASP A 355 20.34 -9.38 -47.64
CA ASP A 355 21.79 -9.48 -47.81
C ASP A 355 22.54 -8.64 -46.76
N PHE A 356 23.61 -9.20 -46.20
CA PHE A 356 24.46 -8.50 -45.24
C PHE A 356 25.33 -7.45 -45.94
N ILE A 357 25.25 -6.20 -45.48
CA ILE A 357 26.24 -5.17 -45.80
C ILE A 357 27.38 -5.32 -44.80
N ILE A 358 28.53 -5.85 -45.24
CA ILE A 358 29.73 -5.99 -44.39
C ILE A 358 30.39 -4.61 -44.23
N PRO A 359 30.54 -4.07 -43.01
CA PRO A 359 31.23 -2.80 -42.79
C PRO A 359 32.72 -2.86 -43.16
N GLU A 360 33.24 -1.81 -43.78
CA GLU A 360 34.61 -1.75 -44.33
C GLU A 360 35.74 -1.98 -43.31
N TYR A 361 35.49 -1.81 -42.02
CA TYR A 361 36.52 -2.04 -40.98
C TYR A 361 36.69 -3.53 -40.61
N ILE A 362 35.79 -4.42 -41.03
CA ILE A 362 35.89 -5.87 -40.78
C ILE A 362 36.69 -6.57 -41.89
N SER A 363 36.78 -5.99 -43.08
CA SER A 363 37.50 -6.59 -44.23
C SER A 363 39.02 -6.42 -44.18
N GLN A 364 39.58 -5.65 -43.23
CA GLN A 364 41.02 -5.34 -43.17
C GLN A 364 41.83 -6.15 -42.14
N THR A 365 41.33 -7.30 -41.67
CA THR A 365 42.17 -8.21 -40.86
C THR A 365 42.44 -9.52 -41.59
N ASP A 366 43.71 -9.63 -42.00
CA ASP A 366 44.52 -10.83 -42.20
C ASP A 366 44.25 -11.72 -43.42
N SER A 367 44.80 -11.29 -44.56
CA SER A 367 45.47 -12.23 -45.49
C SER A 367 46.96 -12.25 -45.16
N PRO A 368 47.54 -13.36 -44.66
CA PRO A 368 48.98 -13.46 -44.47
C PRO A 368 49.66 -13.47 -45.85
N GLN A 369 50.54 -12.50 -46.11
CA GLN A 369 51.44 -12.53 -47.26
C GLN A 369 52.31 -13.78 -47.18
N ALA A 370 52.09 -14.71 -48.11
CA ALA A 370 53.02 -15.81 -48.38
C ALA A 370 54.10 -15.31 -49.36
N THR A 371 55.32 -15.78 -49.07
CA THR A 371 56.63 -15.63 -49.75
C THR A 371 57.37 -14.32 -49.60
#